data_AF-A0A9E2YDC7-F1
#
_entry.id   AF-A0A9E2YDC7-F1
#
_cell.length_a   1.000
_cell.length_b   1.000
_cell.length_c   1.000
_cell.angle_alpha   90.00
_cell.angle_beta   90.00
_cell.angle_gamma   90.00
#
_symmetry.space_group_name_H-M   'P 1'
#
loop_
_entity.id
_entity.type
_entity.pdbx_description
1 polymer ?
#
loop_
_entity_poly.entity_id
_entity_poly.type
_entity_poly.pdbx_seq_one_letter_code
_entity_poly.pdbx_strand_id
1 'polypeptide(L)'
;MADNETNEPSSLSEADQRKARAFYDRGVAVAGTGNWDFAIEMFLGALNIDPNSVETHKSLREVSMKRKASGGKPIGMFGGGMALRRPTKDDKQNMLNNEKLLANDPGNTDYMVGMLQGASRAGYRDTAMWMGPILLRANADSPKPDFNKF
;
A
#
# COMPACT_ATOMS: atom_id res chain seq x y z
N MET A 1 -22.43 -31.72 -11.85
CA MET A 1 -21.26 -31.15 -11.14
C MET A 1 -20.84 -29.93 -11.91
N ALA A 2 -21.04 -28.73 -11.36
CA ALA A 2 -20.42 -27.52 -11.87
C ALA A 2 -19.34 -27.15 -10.85
N ASP A 3 -18.11 -27.11 -11.33
CA ASP A 3 -16.92 -26.77 -10.60
C ASP A 3 -17.01 -25.28 -10.22
N ASN A 4 -17.26 -24.99 -8.94
CA ASN A 4 -17.21 -23.63 -8.43
C ASN A 4 -15.75 -23.36 -8.00
N GLU A 5 -14.99 -22.84 -8.96
CA GLU A 5 -13.64 -22.32 -8.78
C GLU A 5 -13.59 -21.33 -7.60
N THR A 6 -12.70 -21.63 -6.65
CA THR A 6 -11.92 -20.67 -5.85
C THR A 6 -12.56 -19.30 -5.63
N ASN A 7 -13.49 -19.22 -4.68
CA ASN A 7 -13.76 -17.96 -4.00
C ASN A 7 -13.55 -18.21 -2.51
N GLU A 8 -12.31 -18.08 -2.03
CA GLU A 8 -12.08 -17.91 -0.60
C GLU A 8 -12.76 -16.58 -0.23
N PRO A 9 -13.87 -16.60 0.53
CA PRO A 9 -14.48 -15.37 0.98
C PRO A 9 -13.45 -14.66 1.84
N SER A 10 -13.15 -13.40 1.51
CA SER A 10 -12.46 -12.51 2.44
C SER A 10 -13.20 -12.60 3.77
N SER A 11 -12.50 -12.97 4.85
CA SER A 11 -13.06 -13.23 6.18
C SER A 11 -13.64 -11.99 6.87
N LEU A 12 -13.93 -10.93 6.11
CA LEU A 12 -14.44 -9.65 6.54
C LEU A 12 -15.95 -9.75 6.71
N SER A 13 -16.45 -9.22 7.82
CA SER A 13 -17.89 -9.05 8.00
C SER A 13 -18.46 -8.10 6.94
N GLU A 14 -19.75 -8.21 6.60
CA GLU A 14 -20.38 -7.24 5.69
C GLU A 14 -20.25 -5.79 6.20
N ALA A 15 -20.25 -5.60 7.51
CA ALA A 15 -20.07 -4.29 8.12
C ALA A 15 -18.66 -3.74 7.84
N ASP A 16 -17.63 -4.59 7.95
CA ASP A 16 -16.26 -4.23 7.63
C ASP A 16 -16.08 -3.97 6.14
N GLN A 17 -16.68 -4.78 5.26
CA GLN A 17 -16.67 -4.55 3.82
C GLN A 17 -17.29 -3.19 3.46
N ARG A 18 -18.47 -2.88 4.01
CA ARG A 18 -19.12 -1.56 3.82
C ARG A 18 -18.26 -0.42 4.35
N LYS A 19 -17.60 -0.61 5.50
CA LYS A 19 -16.73 0.40 6.10
C LYS A 19 -15.46 0.63 5.27
N ALA A 20 -14.82 -0.43 4.80
CA ALA A 20 -13.66 -0.35 3.90
C ALA A 20 -14.04 0.37 2.61
N ARG A 21 -15.20 0.02 2.03
CA ARG A 21 -15.74 0.69 0.84
C ARG A 21 -15.98 2.18 1.07
N ALA A 22 -16.56 2.56 2.21
CA ALA A 22 -16.80 3.97 2.53
C ALA A 22 -15.49 4.78 2.63
N PHE A 23 -14.43 4.20 3.20
CA PHE A 23 -13.11 4.83 3.20
C PHE A 23 -12.54 4.94 1.79
N TYR A 24 -12.64 3.89 0.97
CA TYR A 24 -12.20 3.88 -0.42
C TYR A 24 -12.89 4.95 -1.25
N ASP A 25 -14.22 4.99 -1.24
CA ASP A 25 -15.02 5.94 -2.01
C ASP A 25 -14.71 7.39 -1.59
N ARG A 26 -14.48 7.63 -0.30
CA ARG A 26 -14.04 8.93 0.21
C ARG A 26 -12.64 9.28 -0.28
N GLY A 27 -11.72 8.31 -0.32
CA GLY A 27 -10.38 8.48 -0.90
C GLY A 27 -10.42 8.90 -2.36
N VAL A 28 -11.27 8.26 -3.16
CA VAL A 28 -11.51 8.62 -4.57
C VAL A 28 -12.07 10.05 -4.69
N ALA A 29 -13.10 10.38 -3.91
CA ALA A 29 -13.70 11.72 -3.94
C ALA A 29 -12.71 12.82 -3.58
N VAL A 30 -11.91 12.60 -2.54
CA VAL A 30 -10.87 13.54 -2.09
C VAL A 30 -9.71 13.63 -3.08
N ALA A 31 -9.32 12.51 -3.70
CA ALA A 31 -8.33 12.53 -4.78
C ALA A 31 -8.81 13.39 -5.96
N GLY A 32 -10.11 13.34 -6.28
CA GLY A 32 -10.73 14.19 -7.30
C GLY A 32 -10.58 15.70 -7.06
N THR A 33 -10.37 16.13 -5.82
CA THR A 33 -10.15 17.55 -5.48
C THR A 33 -8.68 17.96 -5.45
N GLY A 34 -7.76 17.03 -5.74
CA GLY A 34 -6.31 17.26 -5.67
C GLY A 34 -5.74 17.24 -4.26
N ASN A 35 -6.55 16.92 -3.24
CA ASN A 35 -6.08 16.80 -1.87
C ASN A 35 -5.44 15.42 -1.63
N TRP A 36 -4.25 15.23 -2.19
CA TRP A 36 -3.59 13.93 -2.24
C TRP A 36 -3.22 13.38 -0.86
N ASP A 37 -2.78 14.22 0.07
CA ASP A 37 -2.42 13.78 1.43
C ASP A 37 -3.63 13.19 2.15
N PHE A 38 -4.79 13.85 2.07
CA PHE A 38 -5.99 13.34 2.71
C PHE A 38 -6.55 12.10 1.99
N ALA A 39 -6.43 12.03 0.66
CA ALA A 39 -6.80 10.83 -0.10
C ALA A 39 -5.96 9.61 0.32
N ILE A 40 -4.64 9.79 0.53
CA ILE A 40 -3.75 8.73 1.04
C ILE A 40 -4.24 8.21 2.40
N GLU A 41 -4.58 9.09 3.34
CA GLU A 41 -5.09 8.65 4.65
C GLU A 41 -6.41 7.90 4.55
N MET A 42 -7.29 8.28 3.61
CA MET A 42 -8.56 7.56 3.38
C MET A 42 -8.32 6.15 2.82
N PHE A 43 -7.42 6.01 1.85
CA PHE A 43 -7.07 4.69 1.33
C PHE A 43 -6.35 3.82 2.38
N LEU A 44 -5.46 4.39 3.19
CA LEU A 44 -4.85 3.68 4.32
C LEU A 44 -5.90 3.22 5.34
N GLY A 45 -6.95 4.01 5.57
CA GLY A 45 -8.09 3.63 6.41
C GLY A 45 -8.85 2.42 5.85
N ALA A 46 -9.07 2.38 4.53
CA ALA A 46 -9.65 1.22 3.85
C ALA A 46 -8.74 -0.02 3.97
N LEU A 47 -7.44 0.13 3.72
CA LEU A 47 -6.45 -0.95 3.81
C LEU A 47 -6.23 -1.46 5.23
N ASN A 48 -6.50 -0.66 6.26
CA ASN A 48 -6.44 -1.14 7.63
C ASN A 48 -7.57 -2.15 7.94
N ILE A 49 -8.67 -2.08 7.18
CA ILE A 49 -9.84 -2.97 7.29
C ILE A 49 -9.71 -4.14 6.32
N ASP A 50 -9.38 -3.87 5.05
CA ASP A 50 -9.13 -4.88 4.01
C ASP A 50 -7.69 -4.76 3.47
N PRO A 51 -6.70 -5.35 4.14
CA PRO A 51 -5.30 -5.18 3.79
C PRO A 51 -4.91 -5.92 2.51
N ASN A 52 -5.74 -6.86 2.04
CA ASN A 52 -5.48 -7.61 0.81
C ASN A 52 -6.19 -7.00 -0.42
N SER A 53 -6.85 -5.84 -0.27
CA SER A 53 -7.51 -5.12 -1.36
C SER A 53 -6.52 -4.53 -2.36
N VAL A 54 -6.16 -5.31 -3.38
CA VAL A 54 -5.26 -4.87 -4.47
C VAL A 54 -5.79 -3.63 -5.20
N GLU A 55 -7.11 -3.49 -5.34
CA GLU A 55 -7.73 -2.28 -5.91
C GLU A 55 -7.37 -1.03 -5.10
N THR A 56 -7.53 -1.10 -3.78
CA THR A 56 -7.24 0.03 -2.88
C THR A 56 -5.75 0.40 -2.92
N HIS A 57 -4.86 -0.61 -2.93
CA HIS A 57 -3.42 -0.39 -3.06
C HIS A 57 -3.06 0.30 -4.39
N LYS A 58 -3.68 -0.11 -5.51
CA LYS A 58 -3.49 0.54 -6.82
C LYS A 58 -3.93 1.99 -6.81
N SER A 59 -5.11 2.29 -6.26
CA SER A 59 -5.65 3.64 -6.17
C SER A 59 -4.78 4.54 -5.29
N LEU A 60 -4.30 4.03 -4.15
CA LEU A 60 -3.34 4.74 -3.29
C LEU A 60 -2.04 5.04 -4.03
N ARG A 61 -1.49 4.06 -4.77
CA ARG A 61 -0.28 4.25 -5.56
C ARG A 61 -0.45 5.30 -6.65
N GLU A 62 -1.58 5.32 -7.34
CA GLU A 62 -1.87 6.36 -8.34
C GLU A 62 -1.88 7.76 -7.71
N VAL A 63 -2.56 7.92 -6.57
CA VAL A 63 -2.59 9.19 -5.84
C VAL A 63 -1.19 9.58 -5.35
N SER A 64 -0.40 8.63 -4.85
CA SER A 64 0.99 8.85 -4.44
C SER A 64 1.85 9.38 -5.60
N MET A 65 1.70 8.83 -6.80
CA MET A 65 2.40 9.32 -7.99
C MET A 65 1.96 10.73 -8.39
N LYS A 66 0.65 11.03 -8.35
CA LYS A 66 0.12 12.39 -8.59
C LYS A 66 0.64 13.39 -7.56
N ARG A 67 0.68 12.99 -6.29
CA ARG A 67 1.24 13.78 -5.19
C ARG A 67 2.71 14.11 -5.42
N LYS A 68 3.52 13.12 -5.80
CA LYS A 68 4.95 13.34 -6.10
C LYS A 68 5.11 14.27 -7.30
N ALA A 69 4.31 14.08 -8.35
CA ALA A 69 4.30 14.97 -9.52
C ALA A 69 3.90 16.41 -9.18
N SER A 70 3.03 16.62 -8.18
CA SER A 70 2.65 17.95 -7.69
C SER A 70 3.63 18.55 -6.66
N GLY A 71 4.83 17.98 -6.51
CA GLY A 71 5.87 18.50 -5.60
C GLY A 71 5.77 18.01 -4.14
N GLY A 72 4.96 16.98 -3.88
CA GLY A 72 4.88 16.34 -2.57
C GLY A 72 6.23 15.79 -2.12
N LYS A 73 6.61 16.09 -0.87
CA LYS A 73 7.89 15.65 -0.30
C LYS A 73 7.74 14.31 0.43
N PRO A 74 8.83 13.51 0.52
CA PRO A 74 8.87 12.36 1.40
C PRO A 74 8.62 12.75 2.86
N ILE A 75 8.11 11.81 3.66
CA ILE A 75 8.08 12.00 5.11
C ILE A 75 9.52 12.09 5.62
N GLY A 76 9.87 13.24 6.19
CA GLY A 76 11.19 13.45 6.79
C GLY A 76 11.44 12.52 7.97
N MET A 77 12.71 12.28 8.28
CA MET A 77 13.13 11.41 9.40
C MET A 77 12.50 11.84 10.74
N PHE A 78 12.39 13.15 10.98
CA PHE A 78 11.82 13.73 12.20
C PHE A 78 10.30 13.99 12.12
N GLY A 79 9.67 13.84 10.94
CA GLY A 79 8.25 14.09 10.72
C GLY A 79 7.35 12.85 10.89
N GLY A 80 7.73 11.93 11.77
CA GLY A 80 7.04 10.64 11.96
C GLY A 80 7.60 9.49 11.12
N GLY A 81 8.50 9.75 10.17
CA GLY A 81 9.12 8.71 9.34
C GLY A 81 9.94 7.70 10.16
N MET A 82 10.64 8.16 11.20
CA MET A 82 11.37 7.26 12.10
C MET A 82 10.45 6.31 12.87
N ALA A 83 9.25 6.75 13.27
CA ALA A 83 8.30 5.90 13.97
C ALA A 83 7.73 4.82 13.04
N LEU A 84 7.40 5.18 11.81
CA LEU A 84 6.88 4.24 10.80
C LEU A 84 7.91 3.17 10.40
N ARG A 85 9.20 3.52 10.38
CA ARG A 85 10.30 2.58 10.07
C ARG A 85 10.61 1.60 11.19
N ARG A 86 10.15 1.84 12.42
CA ARG A 86 10.40 0.91 13.54
C ARG A 86 9.51 -0.32 13.34
N PRO A 87 10.09 -1.52 13.19
CA PRO A 87 9.31 -2.74 13.08
C PRO A 87 8.47 -2.95 14.33
N THR A 88 7.22 -3.33 14.12
CA THR A 88 6.28 -3.74 15.15
C THR A 88 6.13 -5.26 15.15
N LYS A 89 5.46 -5.80 16.16
CA LYS A 89 5.12 -7.24 16.20
C LYS A 89 3.99 -7.62 15.25
N ASP A 90 3.27 -6.63 14.70
CA ASP A 90 2.14 -6.84 13.79
C ASP A 90 2.61 -6.64 12.34
N ASP A 91 2.65 -7.72 11.58
CA ASP A 91 3.07 -7.70 10.17
C ASP A 91 2.11 -6.89 9.27
N LYS A 92 0.81 -6.86 9.59
CA LYS A 92 -0.14 -5.97 8.91
C LYS A 92 0.25 -4.52 9.13
N GLN A 93 0.53 -4.15 10.37
CA GLN A 93 0.94 -2.79 10.69
C GLN A 93 2.28 -2.43 10.06
N ASN A 94 3.22 -3.38 9.99
CA ASN A 94 4.49 -3.20 9.29
C ASN A 94 4.28 -2.94 7.80
N MET A 95 3.38 -3.68 7.15
CA MET A 95 3.00 -3.43 5.76
C MET A 95 2.40 -2.04 5.59
N LEU A 96 1.40 -1.67 6.40
CA LEU A 96 0.72 -0.36 6.29
C LEU A 96 1.66 0.82 6.59
N ASN A 97 2.60 0.66 7.51
CA ASN A 97 3.62 1.67 7.79
C ASN A 97 4.54 1.89 6.59
N ASN A 98 4.99 0.78 5.96
CA ASN A 98 5.77 0.86 4.72
C ASN A 98 4.96 1.44 3.57
N GLU A 99 3.68 1.09 3.47
CA GLU A 99 2.78 1.65 2.45
C GLU A 99 2.60 3.15 2.63
N LYS A 100 2.47 3.64 3.87
CA LYS A 100 2.41 5.08 4.15
C LYS A 100 3.71 5.80 3.77
N LEU A 101 4.86 5.19 4.04
CA LEU A 101 6.17 5.73 3.62
C LEU A 101 6.28 5.73 2.08
N LEU A 102 5.87 4.65 1.42
CA LEU A 102 5.84 4.50 -0.03
C LEU A 102 4.84 5.47 -0.69
N ALA A 103 3.72 5.79 -0.04
CA ALA A 103 2.77 6.79 -0.50
C ALA A 103 3.37 8.21 -0.56
N ASN A 104 4.43 8.45 0.22
CA ASN A 104 5.15 9.72 0.25
C ASN A 104 6.42 9.70 -0.62
N ASP A 105 6.99 8.51 -0.87
CA ASP A 105 8.08 8.31 -1.80
C ASP A 105 7.90 7.04 -2.67
N PRO A 106 7.05 7.08 -3.71
CA PRO A 106 6.63 5.91 -4.50
C PRO A 106 7.73 5.24 -5.33
N GLY A 107 8.94 5.78 -5.33
CA GLY A 107 10.11 5.20 -6.01
C GLY A 107 11.10 4.53 -5.06
N ASN A 108 10.84 4.55 -3.76
CA ASN A 108 11.75 3.99 -2.78
C ASN A 108 11.64 2.46 -2.72
N THR A 109 12.66 1.77 -3.22
CA THR A 109 12.67 0.30 -3.28
C THR A 109 12.81 -0.36 -1.91
N ASP A 110 13.32 0.32 -0.88
CA ASP A 110 13.39 -0.22 0.48
C ASP A 110 12.00 -0.32 1.11
N TYR A 111 11.16 0.70 0.92
CA TYR A 111 9.76 0.66 1.39
C TYR A 111 8.93 -0.37 0.62
N MET A 112 9.19 -0.55 -0.68
CA MET A 112 8.56 -1.61 -1.46
C MET A 112 8.93 -3.00 -0.92
N VAL A 113 10.20 -3.24 -0.59
CA VAL A 113 10.64 -4.50 0.06
C VAL A 113 9.94 -4.67 1.41
N GLY A 114 9.92 -3.63 2.25
CA GLY A 114 9.26 -3.68 3.56
C GLY A 114 7.77 -3.97 3.47
N MET A 115 7.08 -3.37 2.49
CA MET A 115 5.68 -3.65 2.20
C MET A 115 5.48 -5.10 1.74
N LEU A 116 6.26 -5.56 0.76
CA LEU A 116 6.18 -6.92 0.23
C LEU A 116 6.42 -7.97 1.31
N GLN A 117 7.44 -7.76 2.14
CA GLN A 117 7.77 -8.64 3.26
C GLN A 117 6.66 -8.65 4.32
N GLY A 118 6.11 -7.47 4.68
CA GLY A 118 4.98 -7.36 5.60
C GLY A 118 3.73 -8.07 5.07
N ALA A 119 3.39 -7.86 3.79
CA ALA A 119 2.29 -8.54 3.12
C ALA A 119 2.47 -10.06 3.09
N SER A 120 3.68 -10.53 2.75
CA SER A 120 3.99 -11.96 2.70
C SER A 120 3.91 -12.63 4.07
N ARG A 121 4.42 -11.99 5.13
CA ARG A 121 4.37 -12.54 6.49
C ARG A 121 2.95 -12.49 7.08
N ALA A 122 2.16 -11.48 6.73
CA ALA A 122 0.78 -11.35 7.15
C ALA A 122 -0.21 -12.24 6.35
N GLY A 123 0.25 -12.92 5.29
CA GLY A 123 -0.58 -13.79 4.47
C GLY A 123 -1.40 -13.06 3.38
N TYR A 124 -1.13 -11.78 3.10
CA TYR A 124 -1.82 -10.99 2.07
C TYR A 124 -1.22 -11.29 0.68
N ARG A 125 -1.53 -12.49 0.17
CA ARG A 125 -0.92 -13.06 -1.03
C ARG A 125 -1.12 -12.19 -2.27
N ASP A 126 -2.33 -11.68 -2.50
CA ASP A 126 -2.64 -10.90 -3.71
C ASP A 126 -1.90 -9.57 -3.71
N THR A 127 -1.80 -8.95 -2.53
CA THR A 127 -1.02 -7.73 -2.33
C THR A 127 0.47 -7.99 -2.57
N ALA A 128 1.01 -9.09 -2.06
CA ALA A 128 2.40 -9.47 -2.30
C ALA A 128 2.67 -9.74 -3.79
N MET A 129 1.79 -10.47 -4.47
CA MET A 129 1.89 -10.74 -5.91
C MET A 129 1.78 -9.47 -6.75
N TRP A 130 1.00 -8.49 -6.32
CA TRP A 130 0.89 -7.20 -6.98
C TRP A 130 2.15 -6.34 -6.81
N MET A 131 2.73 -6.29 -5.60
CA MET A 131 3.92 -5.47 -5.33
C MET A 131 5.20 -6.04 -5.95
N GLY A 132 5.32 -7.37 -6.06
CA GLY A 132 6.52 -8.02 -6.60
C GLY A 132 6.99 -7.48 -7.96
N PRO A 133 6.16 -7.49 -9.02
CA PRO A 133 6.52 -6.95 -10.32
C PRO A 133 6.85 -5.45 -10.30
N ILE A 134 6.19 -4.67 -9.45
CA ILE A 134 6.46 -3.22 -9.29
C ILE A 134 7.86 -3.01 -8.73
N LEU A 135 8.20 -3.77 -7.69
CA LEU A 135 9.52 -3.72 -7.04
C LEU A 135 10.63 -4.16 -7.99
N LEU A 136 10.44 -5.26 -8.73
CA LEU A 136 11.41 -5.74 -9.72
C LEU A 136 11.69 -4.68 -10.78
N ARG A 137 10.63 -4.06 -11.31
CA ARG A 137 10.75 -2.98 -12.28
C ARG A 137 11.44 -1.75 -11.70
N ALA A 138 11.07 -1.33 -10.49
CA ALA A 138 11.70 -0.18 -9.84
C ALA A 138 13.20 -0.42 -9.54
N ASN A 139 13.60 -1.65 -9.24
CA ASN A 139 15.01 -2.01 -9.07
C ASN A 139 15.76 -2.04 -10.42
N ALA A 140 15.14 -2.58 -11.46
CA ALA A 140 15.72 -2.62 -12.81
C ALA A 140 15.89 -1.21 -13.42
N ASP A 141 14.93 -0.32 -13.20
CA ASP A 141 14.94 1.06 -13.67
C ASP A 141 15.84 1.97 -12.81
N SER A 142 16.39 1.48 -11.69
CA SER A 142 17.31 2.23 -10.83
C SER A 142 18.65 2.49 -11.55
N PRO A 143 19.26 3.67 -11.39
CA PRO A 143 20.62 3.93 -11.89
C PRO A 143 21.69 2.97 -11.35
N LYS A 144 21.39 2.31 -10.21
CA LYS A 144 22.22 1.27 -9.60
C LYS A 144 21.30 0.13 -9.16
N PRO A 145 20.99 -0.83 -10.04
CA PRO A 145 20.22 -2.02 -9.68
C PRO A 145 20.98 -2.83 -8.64
N ASP A 146 20.30 -3.28 -7.59
CA ASP A 146 20.87 -4.18 -6.59
C ASP A 146 20.36 -5.59 -6.84
N PHE A 147 21.25 -6.46 -7.32
CA PHE A 147 20.93 -7.86 -7.65
C PHE A 147 20.86 -8.75 -6.41
N ASN A 148 21.30 -8.27 -5.24
CA ASN A 148 21.24 -9.00 -3.96
C ASN A 148 20.09 -8.52 -3.07
N LYS A 149 19.18 -7.71 -3.61
CA LYS A 149 18.10 -7.05 -2.83
C LYS A 149 16.96 -7.98 -2.44
N PHE A 150 16.83 -9.14 -3.10
CA PHE A 150 15.72 -10.07 -2.96
C PHE A 150 16.19 -11.46 -2.57
#